data_AF-A0A0L0F675-F1
#
_entry.id   AF-A0A0L0F675-F1
#
_cell.length_a   1.000
_cell.length_b   1.000
_cell.length_c   1.000
_cell.angle_alpha   90.00
_cell.angle_beta   90.00
_cell.angle_gamma   90.00
#
_symmetry.space_group_name_H-M   'P 1'
#
loop_
_entity.id
_entity.type
_entity.pdbx_description
1 polymer ?
#
loop_
_entity_poly.entity_id
_entity_poly.type
_entity_poly.pdbx_seq_one_letter_code
_entity_poly.pdbx_strand_id
1 'polypeptide(L)' 'AMLRYKGTLWEHVLVDPWFWFFLATCILFILLRTLDVLPKGQNPEIPTSSLAIIGSLVSFAAVFFLNMVFGRFHDQ' A
#
# COMPACT_ATOMS: atom_id res chain seq x y z
N ALA A 1 -5.18 -4.58 -23.18
CA ALA A 1 -6.07 -4.36 -22.01
C ALA A 1 -5.51 -3.32 -21.04
N MET A 2 -4.22 -3.38 -20.67
CA MET A 2 -3.58 -2.40 -19.74
C MET A 2 -3.35 -0.97 -20.30
N LEU A 3 -3.67 -0.70 -21.57
CA LEU A 3 -3.53 0.63 -22.21
C LEU A 3 -4.81 1.48 -22.13
N ARG A 4 -5.90 0.96 -21.55
CA ARG A 4 -7.09 1.77 -21.31
C ARG A 4 -6.89 2.50 -19.99
N TYR A 5 -7.05 3.82 -19.98
CA TYR A 5 -7.00 4.60 -18.73
C TYR A 5 -8.34 4.48 -17.98
N LYS A 6 -9.45 4.68 -18.69
CA LYS A 6 -10.80 4.62 -18.13
C LYS A 6 -11.18 3.22 -17.64
N GLY A 7 -11.72 3.13 -16.45
CA GLY A 7 -12.16 1.90 -15.77
C GLY A 7 -11.00 1.04 -15.26
N THR A 8 -9.78 1.59 -15.17
CA THR A 8 -8.64 0.86 -14.61
C THR A 8 -8.32 1.30 -13.19
N LEU A 9 -7.60 0.42 -12.48
CA LEU A 9 -7.07 0.72 -11.15
C LEU A 9 -6.31 2.06 -11.13
N TRP A 10 -5.57 2.38 -12.19
CA TRP A 10 -4.78 3.61 -12.28
C TRP A 10 -5.64 4.87 -12.32
N GLU A 11 -6.83 4.83 -12.92
CA GLU A 11 -7.75 5.96 -12.87
C GLU A 11 -8.11 6.28 -11.42
N HIS A 12 -8.41 5.28 -10.59
CA HIS A 12 -8.76 5.48 -9.19
C HIS A 12 -7.55 5.83 -8.30
N VAL A 13 -6.42 5.15 -8.47
CA VAL A 13 -5.23 5.35 -7.63
C VAL A 13 -4.62 6.74 -7.83
N LEU A 14 -4.63 7.26 -9.06
CA LEU A 14 -4.00 8.56 -9.34
C LEU A 14 -4.79 9.75 -8.80
N VAL A 15 -6.09 9.62 -8.53
CA VAL A 15 -6.90 10.69 -7.89
C VAL A 15 -6.94 10.55 -6.37
N ASP A 16 -6.48 9.43 -5.81
CA ASP A 16 -6.53 9.18 -4.37
C ASP A 16 -5.46 10.02 -3.64
N PRO A 17 -5.83 11.01 -2.80
CA PRO A 17 -4.87 11.81 -2.06
C PRO A 17 -4.04 10.97 -1.07
N TRP A 18 -4.57 9.84 -0.58
CA TRP A 18 -3.84 8.97 0.34
C TRP A 18 -2.68 8.28 -0.36
N PHE A 19 -2.86 7.84 -1.61
CA PHE A 19 -1.78 7.26 -2.40
C PHE A 19 -0.58 8.21 -2.48
N TRP A 20 -0.82 9.48 -2.83
CA TRP A 20 0.23 10.49 -2.94
C TRP A 20 0.87 10.81 -1.59
N PHE A 21 0.08 10.88 -0.51
CA PHE A 21 0.59 11.09 0.83
C PHE A 21 1.54 9.97 1.28
N PHE A 22 1.15 8.71 1.09
CA PHE A 22 2.00 7.56 1.44
C PHE A 22 3.25 7.50 0.56
N LEU A 23 3.10 7.75 -0.75
CA LEU A 23 4.23 7.79 -1.68
C LEU A 23 5.24 8.87 -1.29
N ALA A 24 4.79 10.09 -1.00
CA ALA A 24 5.64 11.18 -0.54
C ALA A 24 6.36 10.83 0.77
N THR A 25 5.66 10.18 1.71
CA THR A 25 6.25 9.75 2.98
C THR A 25 7.34 8.69 2.78
N CYS A 26 7.11 7.71 1.88
CA CYS A 26 8.11 6.71 1.52
C CYS A 26 9.35 7.34 0.88
N ILE A 27 9.16 8.26 -0.06
CA ILE A 27 10.26 8.99 -0.73
C ILE A 27 11.04 9.82 0.30
N LEU A 28 10.35 10.54 1.18
CA LEU A 28 10.97 11.31 2.25
C LEU A 28 11.82 10.41 3.16
N PHE A 29 11.30 9.24 3.55
CA PHE A 29 12.05 8.30 4.37
C PHE A 29 13.32 7.79 3.68
N ILE A 30 13.24 7.48 2.38
CA ILE A 30 14.40 7.08 1.58
C ILE A 30 15.42 8.23 1.47
N LEU A 31 14.95 9.46 1.26
CA LEU A 31 15.80 10.66 1.21
C LEU A 31 16.53 10.90 2.54
N LEU A 32 15.80 10.86 3.66
CA LEU A 32 16.41 11.02 4.99
C LEU A 32 17.46 9.93 5.29
N ARG A 33 17.26 8.72 4.76
CA ARG A 33 18.21 7.60 4.90
C ARG A 33 19.41 7.69 3.95
N THR A 34 19.27 8.34 2.80
CA THR A 34 20.38 8.54 1.84
C THR A 34 21.23 9.75 2.17
N LEU A 35 20.64 10.77 2.82
CA LEU A 35 21.32 11.96 3.30
C LEU A 35 21.94 11.79 4.71
N ASP A 36 21.94 10.58 5.25
CA ASP A 36 22.45 10.23 6.60
C ASP A 36 21.84 11.04 7.76
N VAL A 37 20.69 11.69 7.55
CA VAL A 37 19.90 12.34 8.62
C VAL A 37 19.29 11.29 9.55
N LEU A 38 18.92 10.13 8.99
CA LEU A 38 18.48 8.94 9.72
C LEU A 38 19.54 7.83 9.58
N PRO A 39 20.57 7.81 10.44
CA PRO A 39 21.65 6.84 10.34
C PRO A 39 21.13 5.42 10.53
N LYS A 40 21.58 4.50 9.67
CA LYS A 40 21.10 3.11 9.62
C LYS A 40 21.23 2.37 10.95
N GLY A 41 22.19 2.74 11.80
CA GLY A 41 22.47 2.06 13.07
C GLY A 41 21.60 2.45 14.26
N GLN A 42 20.76 3.49 14.16
CA GLN A 42 19.90 3.95 15.27
C GLN A 42 18.43 3.53 15.13
N ASN A 43 18.05 2.99 13.97
CA ASN A 43 16.67 2.54 13.76
C ASN A 43 16.51 1.11 14.29
N PRO A 44 15.50 0.84 15.13
CA PRO A 44 15.17 -0.52 15.50
C PRO A 44 14.82 -1.30 14.23
N GLU A 45 15.51 -2.42 13.98
CA GLU A 45 15.15 -3.32 12.91
C GLU A 45 13.75 -3.85 13.19
N ILE A 46 12.78 -3.50 12.35
CA ILE A 46 11.47 -4.12 12.41
C ILE A 46 11.69 -5.59 12.01
N PRO A 47 11.37 -6.57 12.88
CA PRO A 47 11.55 -7.96 12.55
C PRO A 47 10.79 -8.29 11.27
N THR A 48 11.45 -8.94 10.32
CA THR A 48 10.81 -9.38 9.06
C THR A 48 9.56 -10.22 9.32
N SER A 49 9.54 -10.97 10.43
CA SER A 49 8.37 -11.72 10.90
C SER A 49 7.18 -10.83 11.23
N SER A 50 7.38 -9.67 11.86
CA SER A 50 6.31 -8.71 12.15
C SER A 50 5.70 -8.13 10.87
N LEU A 51 6.54 -7.78 9.88
CA LEU A 51 6.07 -7.33 8.56
C LEU A 51 5.28 -8.43 7.84
N ALA A 52 5.74 -9.68 7.90
CA ALA A 52 5.04 -10.80 7.30
C ALA A 52 3.67 -11.07 7.95
N ILE A 53 3.56 -10.94 9.27
CA ILE A 53 2.29 -11.08 10.01
C ILE A 53 1.32 -9.96 9.63
N ILE A 54 1.79 -8.71 9.60
CA ILE A 54 0.94 -7.57 9.21
C ILE A 54 0.48 -7.75 7.76
N GLY A 55 1.39 -8.10 6.86
CA GLY A 55 1.07 -8.32 5.45
C GLY A 55 0.07 -9.46 5.22
N SER A 56 0.19 -10.56 5.96
CA SER A 56 -0.75 -11.69 5.86
C SER A 56 -2.14 -11.34 6.40
N LEU A 57 -2.23 -10.61 7.51
CA LEU A 57 -3.50 -10.12 8.07
C LEU A 57 -4.21 -9.16 7.12
N VAL A 58 -3.47 -8.19 6.54
CA VAL A 58 -4.03 -7.24 5.56
C VAL A 58 -4.53 -7.99 4.32
N SER A 59 -3.75 -8.94 3.81
CA SER A 59 -4.14 -9.73 2.64
C SER A 59 -5.40 -10.56 2.91
N PHE A 60 -5.48 -11.21 4.07
CA PHE A 60 -6.65 -12.00 4.45
C PHE A 60 -7.92 -11.13 4.59
N ALA A 61 -7.80 -9.98 5.26
CA ALA A 61 -8.91 -9.03 5.40
C ALA A 61 -9.38 -8.49 4.03
N ALA A 62 -8.45 -8.18 3.12
CA ALA A 62 -8.77 -7.72 1.78
C ALA A 62 -9.54 -8.79 0.97
N VAL A 63 -9.13 -10.06 1.05
CA VAL A 63 -9.84 -11.17 0.38
C VAL A 63 -11.27 -11.30 0.88
N PHE A 64 -11.46 -11.28 2.21
CA PHE A 64 -12.80 -11.36 2.80
C PHE A 64 -13.69 -10.20 2.37
N PHE A 65 -13.17 -8.98 2.42
CA PHE A 65 -13.88 -7.77 2.01
C PHE A 65 -14.26 -7.81 0.52
N LEU A 66 -13.31 -8.15 -0.36
CA LEU A 66 -13.56 -8.23 -1.80
C LEU A 66 -14.64 -9.27 -2.11
N ASN A 67 -14.59 -10.45 -1.50
CA ASN A 67 -15.62 -11.48 -1.69
C ASN A 67 -17.01 -10.99 -1.27
N MET A 68 -17.11 -10.26 -0.16
CA MET A 68 -18.38 -9.67 0.28
C MET A 68 -18.91 -8.63 -0.72
N VAL A 69 -18.03 -7.76 -1.22
CA VAL A 69 -18.41 -6.74 -2.21
C VAL A 69 -18.83 -7.38 -3.52
N PHE A 70 -18.08 -8.37 -4.02
CA PHE A 70 -18.42 -9.11 -5.24
C PHE A 70 -19.75 -9.85 -5.12
N GLY A 71 -20.02 -10.49 -3.98
CA GLY A 71 -21.31 -11.13 -3.74
C GLY A 71 -22.47 -10.15 -3.85
N ARG A 72 -22.38 -9.02 -3.12
CA ARG A 72 -23.42 -7.98 -3.16
C ARG A 72 -23.57 -7.31 -4.54
N PHE A 73 -22.46 -7.14 -5.25
CA PHE A 73 -22.47 -6.58 -6.60
C PHE A 73 -23.14 -7.51 -7.60
N HIS A 74 -23.06 -8.83 -7.41
CA HIS A 74 -23.74 -9.78 -8.28
C HIS A 74 -25.25 -9.90 -7.96
N ASP A 75 -25.62 -9.73 -6.69
CA ASP A 75 -27.01 -9.77 -6.24
C ASP A 75 -27.81 -8.51 -6.59
N GLN A 76 -27.14 -7.39 -6.88
CA GLN A 76 -27.74 -6.08 -7.25
C GLN A 76 -27.78 -5.89 -8.77
#